data_AF-A0A172YVK7-F1
#
_entry.id   AF-A0A172YVK7-F1
#
_cell.length_a   1.000
_cell.length_b   1.000
_cell.length_c   1.000
_cell.angle_alpha   90.00
_cell.angle_beta   90.00
_cell.angle_gamma   90.00
#
_symmetry.space_group_name_H-M   'P 1'
#
loop_
_entity.id
_entity.type
_entity.pdbx_description
1 polymer ?
#
loop_
_entity_poly.entity_id
_entity_poly.type
_entity_poly.pdbx_seq_one_letter_code
_entity_poly.pdbx_strand_id
1 'polypeptide(L)'
;MPAATGIKGHCAHCGITFALKPWQLNAIAIHEPFDCTYCQRIVQLNCPRQLRQFKSLDHWAMVRPSMLVLTCAVLIVALLAEWVGVVSVIGQLNISLVMLLAHFLVLRYIRYRQRLTLDLQAVSVLPTEQLARIACARFGQQ
;
A
#
# COMPACT_ATOMS: atom_id res chain seq x y z
N MET A 1 -11.38 -12.88 0.27
CA MET A 1 -11.71 -11.69 -0.53
C MET A 1 -10.56 -10.69 -0.42
N PRO A 2 -9.86 -10.31 -1.50
CA PRO A 2 -8.80 -9.32 -1.41
C PRO A 2 -9.43 -7.98 -1.02
N ALA A 3 -9.12 -7.50 0.18
CA ALA A 3 -9.63 -6.24 0.68
C ALA A 3 -9.25 -5.13 -0.31
N ALA A 4 -10.26 -4.46 -0.87
CA ALA A 4 -10.07 -3.33 -1.75
C ALA A 4 -9.18 -2.31 -1.04
N THR A 5 -7.92 -2.26 -1.45
CA THR A 5 -6.95 -1.32 -0.96
C THR A 5 -7.40 0.02 -1.53
N GLY A 6 -8.17 0.80 -0.78
CA GLY A 6 -8.75 2.09 -1.23
C GLY A 6 -7.72 3.18 -1.57
N ILE A 7 -6.50 2.80 -1.94
CA ILE A 7 -5.44 3.65 -2.45
C ILE A 7 -5.83 4.07 -3.87
N LYS A 8 -5.77 5.36 -4.13
CA LYS A 8 -6.06 5.94 -5.44
C LYS A 8 -4.75 6.25 -6.16
N GLY A 9 -4.71 6.05 -7.48
CA GLY A 9 -3.66 6.54 -8.36
C GLY A 9 -4.18 7.72 -9.16
N HIS A 10 -3.41 8.80 -9.22
CA HIS A 10 -3.63 9.94 -10.12
C HIS A 10 -2.70 9.79 -11.31
N CYS A 11 -3.22 9.81 -12.53
CA CYS A 11 -2.37 9.81 -13.72
C CYS A 11 -1.99 11.24 -14.09
N ALA A 12 -0.69 11.55 -14.13
CA ALA A 12 -0.21 12.88 -14.51
C ALA A 12 -0.45 13.22 -16.00
N HIS A 13 -0.74 12.23 -16.85
CA HIS A 13 -1.01 12.46 -18.28
C HIS A 13 -2.47 12.81 -18.56
N CYS A 14 -3.41 12.00 -18.08
CA CYS A 14 -4.85 12.24 -18.31
C CYS A 14 -5.53 13.01 -17.16
N GLY A 15 -4.85 13.22 -16.04
CA GLY A 15 -5.39 13.93 -14.87
C GLY A 15 -6.41 13.13 -14.06
N ILE A 16 -6.73 11.90 -14.46
CA ILE A 16 -7.79 11.10 -13.84
C ILE A 16 -7.26 10.38 -12.59
N THR A 17 -8.01 10.45 -11.50
CA THR A 17 -7.81 9.62 -10.32
C THR A 17 -8.64 8.34 -10.37
N PHE A 18 -8.01 7.19 -10.14
CA PHE A 18 -8.66 5.88 -10.17
C PHE A 18 -8.23 5.01 -8.98
N ALA A 19 -9.02 4.01 -8.62
CA ALA A 19 -8.66 3.08 -7.55
C ALA A 19 -7.61 2.07 -8.06
N LEU A 20 -6.48 1.95 -7.36
CA LEU A 20 -5.41 1.02 -7.74
C LEU A 20 -5.78 -0.40 -7.35
N LYS A 21 -5.64 -1.32 -8.30
CA LYS A 21 -5.83 -2.76 -8.07
C LYS A 21 -4.64 -3.35 -7.29
N PRO A 22 -4.83 -4.47 -6.57
CA PRO A 22 -3.74 -5.10 -5.80
C PRO A 22 -2.49 -5.42 -6.62
N TRP A 23 -2.65 -5.90 -7.86
CA TRP A 23 -1.52 -6.19 -8.74
C TRP A 23 -0.77 -4.92 -9.18
N GLN A 24 -1.46 -3.79 -9.36
CA GLN A 24 -0.84 -2.50 -9.71
C GLN A 24 -0.01 -1.96 -8.55
N LEU A 25 -0.49 -2.14 -7.31
CA LEU A 25 0.29 -1.82 -6.12
C LEU A 25 1.54 -2.69 -6.01
N ASN A 26 1.44 -3.98 -6.37
CA ASN A 26 2.59 -4.87 -6.40
C ASN A 26 3.59 -4.45 -7.48
N ALA A 27 3.12 -4.08 -8.68
CA ALA A 27 3.96 -3.53 -9.75
C ALA A 27 4.74 -2.29 -9.27
N ILE A 28 4.08 -1.37 -8.58
CA ILE A 28 4.73 -0.19 -7.97
C ILE A 28 5.80 -0.60 -6.94
N ALA A 29 5.53 -1.62 -6.13
CA ALA A 29 6.47 -2.11 -5.11
C ALA A 29 7.77 -2.66 -5.72
N ILE A 30 7.65 -3.38 -6.84
CA ILE A 30 8.79 -3.93 -7.58
C ILE A 30 9.35 -2.95 -8.63
N HIS A 31 8.85 -1.71 -8.67
CA HIS A 31 9.24 -0.67 -9.63
C HIS A 31 8.95 -1.03 -11.10
N GLU A 32 7.98 -1.90 -11.36
CA GLU A 32 7.56 -2.27 -12.70
C GLU A 32 6.59 -1.22 -13.27
N PRO A 33 6.81 -0.71 -14.49
CA PRO A 33 5.87 0.18 -15.16
C PRO A 33 4.60 -0.57 -15.59
N PHE A 34 3.45 0.12 -15.64
CA PHE A 34 2.17 -0.49 -16.06
C PHE A 34 1.30 0.50 -16.82
N ASP A 35 0.31 0.02 -17.57
CA ASP A 35 -0.56 0.89 -18.36
C ASP A 35 -1.70 1.51 -17.55
N CYS A 36 -1.95 2.79 -17.80
CA CYS A 36 -3.13 3.46 -17.29
C CYS A 36 -4.40 2.90 -17.95
N THR A 37 -5.42 2.57 -17.14
CA THR A 37 -6.68 2.01 -17.65
C THR A 37 -7.48 2.95 -18.56
N TYR A 38 -7.18 4.25 -18.53
CA TYR A 38 -7.90 5.27 -19.30
C TYR A 38 -7.11 5.71 -20.53
N CYS A 39 -5.87 6.15 -20.36
CA CYS A 39 -5.06 6.64 -21.48
C CYS A 39 -4.16 5.58 -22.13
N GLN A 40 -4.12 4.35 -21.60
CA GLN A 40 -3.30 3.23 -22.09
C GLN A 40 -1.80 3.58 -22.24
N ARG A 41 -1.35 4.66 -21.60
CA ARG A 41 0.06 5.00 -21.53
C ARG A 41 0.70 4.31 -20.34
N ILE A 42 1.96 3.93 -20.56
CA ILE A 42 2.84 3.41 -19.52
C ILE A 42 3.06 4.49 -18.46
N VAL A 43 2.67 4.18 -17.23
CA VAL A 43 2.82 5.03 -16.05
C VAL A 43 3.66 4.31 -14.99
N GLN A 44 4.40 5.10 -14.22
CA GLN A 44 5.23 4.61 -13.12
C GLN A 44 5.29 5.67 -12.00
N LEU A 45 5.49 5.19 -10.78
CA LEU A 45 5.70 6.07 -9.63
C LEU A 45 7.18 6.49 -9.55
N ASN A 46 7.54 7.59 -10.20
CA ASN A 46 8.93 8.09 -10.21
C ASN A 46 9.26 9.08 -9.07
N CYS A 47 8.27 9.54 -8.31
CA CYS A 47 8.51 10.48 -7.22
C CYS A 47 9.15 9.76 -6.01
N PRO A 48 10.41 10.05 -5.64
CA PRO A 48 11.11 9.32 -4.58
C PRO A 48 10.48 9.55 -3.20
N ARG A 49 9.83 10.71 -2.99
CA ARG A 49 9.08 11.00 -1.75
C ARG A 49 7.87 10.09 -1.60
N GLN A 50 7.08 9.95 -2.66
CA GLN A 50 5.88 9.09 -2.65
C GLN A 50 6.26 7.61 -2.56
N LEU A 51 7.34 7.20 -3.22
CA LEU A 51 7.86 5.84 -3.13
C LEU A 51 8.32 5.47 -1.71
N ARG A 52 9.04 6.37 -1.01
CA ARG A 52 9.38 6.16 0.41
C ARG A 52 8.14 6.07 1.29
N GLN A 53 7.16 6.93 1.06
CA GLN A 53 5.89 6.88 1.79
C GLN A 53 5.18 5.54 1.54
N PHE A 54 5.08 5.10 0.29
CA PHE A 54 4.50 3.81 -0.07
C PHE A 54 5.24 2.63 0.59
N LYS A 55 6.57 2.62 0.54
CA LYS A 55 7.39 1.58 1.18
C LYS A 55 7.23 1.55 2.70
N SER A 56 7.11 2.72 3.33
CA SER A 56 6.76 2.79 4.75
C SER A 56 5.38 2.15 4.97
N LEU A 57 4.36 2.54 4.20
CA LEU A 57 3.02 1.93 4.30
C LEU A 57 2.99 0.41 4.09
N ASP A 58 3.89 -0.12 3.25
CA ASP A 58 4.03 -1.56 3.03
C ASP A 58 4.64 -2.27 4.25
N HIS A 59 5.63 -1.65 4.89
CA HIS A 59 6.14 -2.12 6.19
C HIS A 59 5.03 -2.14 7.27
N TRP A 60 4.13 -1.16 7.23
CA TRP A 60 2.96 -1.12 8.09
C TRP A 60 1.81 -2.03 7.59
N ALA A 61 1.91 -2.67 6.43
CA ALA A 61 0.97 -3.70 6.00
C ALA A 61 1.11 -4.98 6.84
N MET A 62 2.31 -5.23 7.41
CA MET A 62 2.53 -6.27 8.42
C MET A 62 1.82 -6.01 9.76
N VAL A 63 1.29 -4.81 9.99
CA VAL A 63 0.55 -4.51 11.21
C VAL A 63 -0.78 -5.25 11.27
N ARG A 64 -1.42 -5.58 10.12
CA ARG A 64 -2.63 -6.42 10.12
C ARG A 64 -2.42 -7.82 10.69
N PRO A 65 -1.45 -8.63 10.21
CA PRO A 65 -1.17 -9.93 10.82
C PRO A 65 -0.63 -9.78 12.24
N SER A 66 0.19 -8.76 12.53
CA SER A 66 0.68 -8.52 13.89
C SER A 66 -0.45 -8.21 14.88
N MET A 67 -1.44 -7.40 14.48
CA MET A 67 -2.63 -7.10 15.28
C MET A 67 -3.49 -8.35 15.50
N LEU A 68 -3.64 -9.21 14.49
CA LEU A 68 -4.37 -10.48 14.65
C LEU A 68 -3.67 -11.39 15.68
N VAL A 69 -2.34 -11.52 15.57
CA VAL A 69 -1.51 -12.29 16.52
C VAL A 69 -1.59 -11.70 17.92
N LEU A 70 -1.53 -10.37 18.06
CA LEU A 70 -1.71 -9.67 19.33
C LEU A 70 -3.09 -9.92 19.92
N THR A 71 -4.14 -9.88 19.09
CA THR A 71 -5.52 -10.12 19.54
C THR A 71 -5.67 -11.55 20.04
N CYS A 72 -5.13 -12.53 19.30
CA CYS A 72 -5.09 -13.93 19.75
C CYS A 72 -4.30 -14.09 21.05
N ALA A 73 -3.14 -13.43 21.18
CA ALA A 73 -2.33 -13.49 22.39
C ALA A 73 -3.09 -12.90 23.60
N VAL A 74 -3.77 -11.77 23.43
CA VAL A 74 -4.62 -11.17 24.47
C VAL A 74 -5.77 -12.10 24.87
N LEU A 75 -6.42 -12.76 23.91
CA LEU A 75 -7.49 -13.73 24.19
C LEU A 75 -6.97 -14.96 24.94
N ILE A 76 -5.78 -15.46 24.58
CA ILE A 76 -5.13 -16.58 25.29
C ILE A 76 -4.79 -16.18 26.73
N VAL A 77 -4.22 -14.99 26.93
CA VAL A 77 -3.89 -14.47 28.27
C VAL A 77 -5.16 -14.28 29.11
N ALA A 78 -6.24 -13.77 28.52
CA ALA A 78 -7.53 -13.62 29.20
C ALA A 78 -8.11 -14.98 29.62
N LEU A 79 -8.08 -15.98 28.73
CA LEU A 79 -8.54 -17.34 29.00
C LEU A 79 -7.73 -18.01 30.12
N LEU A 80 -6.41 -17.85 30.12
CA LEU A 80 -5.54 -18.35 31.19
C LEU A 80 -5.81 -17.63 32.52
N ALA A 81 -6.05 -16.32 32.51
CA ALA A 81 -6.31 -15.56 33.72
C ALA A 81 -7.68 -15.88 34.35
N GLU A 82 -8.68 -16.19 33.53
CA GLU A 82 -9.98 -16.70 33.97
C GLU A 82 -9.86 -18.12 34.57
N TRP A 83 -9.08 -18.99 33.94
CA TRP A 83 -8.81 -20.36 34.45
C TRP A 83 -8.13 -20.39 35.83
N VAL A 84 -7.30 -19.41 36.15
CA VAL A 84 -6.60 -19.32 37.45
C VAL A 84 -7.49 -18.62 38.51
N GLY A 85 -8.66 -18.08 38.14
CA GLY A 85 -9.60 -17.43 39.06
C GLY A 85 -9.15 -16.04 39.55
N VAL A 86 -8.27 -15.36 38.80
CA VAL A 86 -7.56 -14.14 39.24
C VAL A 86 -8.26 -12.85 38.81
N VAL A 87 -9.19 -12.89 37.86
CA VAL A 87 -9.75 -11.68 37.23
C VAL A 87 -11.01 -11.19 37.96
N SER A 88 -10.85 -10.13 38.75
CA SER A 88 -11.95 -9.31 39.29
C SER A 88 -12.68 -8.55 38.17
N VAL A 89 -13.95 -8.14 38.38
CA VAL A 89 -14.81 -7.38 37.43
C VAL A 89 -14.08 -6.19 36.78
N ILE A 90 -13.15 -5.57 37.51
CA ILE A 90 -12.29 -4.47 37.05
C ILE A 90 -11.31 -4.90 35.94
N GLY A 91 -10.79 -6.13 35.99
CA GLY A 91 -9.92 -6.69 34.94
C GLY A 91 -10.67 -6.98 33.65
N GLN A 92 -11.93 -7.44 33.74
CA GLN A 92 -12.78 -7.70 32.58
C GLN A 92 -13.14 -6.41 31.82
N LEU A 93 -13.40 -5.30 32.55
CA LEU A 93 -13.60 -3.98 31.95
C LEU A 93 -12.36 -3.47 31.21
N ASN A 94 -11.17 -3.67 31.78
CA ASN A 94 -9.91 -3.25 31.14
C ASN A 94 -9.66 -4.02 29.83
N ILE A 95 -9.92 -5.32 29.79
CA ILE A 95 -9.76 -6.14 28.58
C ILE A 95 -10.74 -5.67 27.49
N SER A 96 -11.99 -5.42 27.85
CA SER A 96 -13.00 -4.91 26.91
C SER A 96 -12.62 -3.54 26.35
N LEU A 97 -12.10 -2.64 27.19
CA LEU A 97 -11.62 -1.31 26.77
C LEU A 97 -10.45 -1.43 25.78
N VAL A 98 -9.49 -2.31 26.04
CA VAL A 98 -8.35 -2.58 25.14
C VAL A 98 -8.84 -3.10 23.80
N MET A 99 -9.81 -4.02 23.78
CA MET A 99 -10.38 -4.55 22.54
C MET A 99 -11.09 -3.48 21.71
N LEU A 100 -11.86 -2.61 22.36
CA LEU A 100 -12.49 -1.45 21.71
C LEU A 100 -11.45 -0.47 21.15
N LEU A 101 -10.44 -0.12 21.93
CA LEU A 101 -9.34 0.76 21.48
C LEU A 101 -8.62 0.17 20.26
N ALA A 102 -8.29 -1.12 20.29
CA ALA A 102 -7.72 -1.84 19.16
C ALA A 102 -8.63 -1.76 17.93
N HIS A 103 -9.94 -1.97 18.09
CA HIS A 103 -10.92 -1.87 17.00
C HIS A 103 -10.96 -0.46 16.39
N PHE A 104 -11.02 0.58 17.22
CA PHE A 104 -11.00 1.97 16.76
C PHE A 104 -9.70 2.33 16.04
N LEU A 105 -8.55 1.86 16.53
CA LEU A 105 -7.26 2.05 15.88
C LEU A 105 -7.22 1.38 14.50
N VAL A 106 -7.72 0.14 14.39
CA VAL A 106 -7.83 -0.58 13.09
C VAL A 106 -8.74 0.18 12.12
N LEU A 107 -9.90 0.64 12.56
CA LEU A 107 -10.82 1.42 11.71
C LEU A 107 -10.22 2.76 11.27
N ARG A 108 -9.55 3.46 12.18
CA ARG A 108 -8.86 4.72 11.87
C ARG A 108 -7.72 4.48 10.88
N TYR A 109 -6.98 3.38 11.03
CA TYR A 109 -5.91 2.99 10.13
C TYR A 109 -6.41 2.66 8.73
N ILE A 110 -7.50 1.88 8.61
CA ILE A 110 -8.13 1.59 7.31
C ILE A 110 -8.56 2.89 6.62
N ARG A 111 -9.21 3.80 7.36
CA ARG A 111 -9.63 5.11 6.83
C ARG A 111 -8.45 6.01 6.46
N TYR A 112 -7.33 5.93 7.18
CA TYR A 112 -6.11 6.65 6.83
C TYR A 112 -5.49 6.11 5.53
N ARG A 113 -5.40 4.78 5.38
CA ARG A 113 -4.88 4.12 4.18
C ARG A 113 -5.74 4.41 2.93
N GLN A 114 -7.05 4.56 3.10
CA GLN A 114 -7.99 4.91 2.03
C GLN A 114 -7.81 6.33 1.48
N ARG A 115 -7.05 7.20 2.15
CA ARG A 115 -6.82 8.58 1.72
C ARG A 115 -5.49 8.80 0.99
N LEU A 116 -4.73 7.74 0.70
CA LEU A 116 -3.54 7.90 -0.13
C LEU A 116 -3.88 7.98 -1.61
N THR A 117 -3.52 9.11 -2.20
CA THR A 117 -3.46 9.36 -3.63
C THR A 117 -1.99 9.34 -4.06
N LEU A 118 -1.63 8.45 -4.99
CA LEU A 118 -0.29 8.35 -5.56
C LEU A 118 -0.25 9.01 -6.93
N ASP A 119 0.72 9.90 -7.19
CA ASP A 119 0.87 10.53 -8.49
C ASP A 119 1.75 9.69 -9.41
N LEU A 120 1.10 9.08 -10.39
CA LEU A 120 1.72 8.24 -11.40
C LEU A 120 2.20 9.13 -12.55
N GLN A 121 3.51 9.17 -12.74
CA GLN A 121 4.12 9.91 -13.84
C GLN A 121 4.12 9.03 -15.08
N ALA A 122 3.86 9.63 -16.24
CA ALA A 122 4.01 8.91 -17.50
C ALA A 122 5.49 8.67 -17.75
N VAL A 123 5.86 7.41 -17.99
CA VAL A 123 7.20 7.11 -18.49
C VAL A 123 7.15 7.43 -19.97
N SER A 124 7.82 8.51 -20.38
CA SER A 124 8.17 8.66 -21.78
C SER A 124 9.11 7.51 -22.09
N VAL A 125 8.60 6.45 -22.73
CA VAL A 125 9.44 5.50 -23.44
C VAL A 125 10.26 6.35 -24.39
N LEU A 126 11.51 6.64 -24.01
CA LEU A 126 12.47 7.27 -24.89
C LEU A 126 12.39 6.47 -26.19
N PRO A 127 12.09 7.12 -27.33
CA PRO A 127 11.94 6.41 -28.59
C PRO A 127 13.29 5.78 -28.89
N THR A 128 13.42 4.49 -28.60
CA THR A 128 14.59 3.68 -28.91
C THR A 128 14.91 3.76 -30.40
N GLU A 129 13.91 4.06 -31.23
CA GLU A 129 14.09 4.40 -32.64
C GLU A 129 14.92 5.66 -32.90
N GLN A 130 14.81 6.73 -32.09
CA GLN A 130 15.65 7.91 -32.27
C GLN A 130 17.09 7.66 -31.84
N LEU A 131 17.31 6.91 -30.76
CA LEU A 131 18.64 6.48 -30.34
C LEU A 131 19.28 5.53 -31.36
N ALA A 132 18.52 4.60 -31.94
CA ALA A 132 18.98 3.75 -33.04
C ALA A 132 19.30 4.56 -34.29
N ARG A 133 18.49 5.55 -34.64
CA ARG A 133 18.72 6.42 -35.81
C ARG A 133 19.95 7.31 -35.63
N ILE A 134 20.19 7.84 -34.43
CA ILE A 134 21.39 8.61 -34.09
C ILE A 134 22.64 7.72 -34.06
N ALA A 135 22.54 6.49 -33.53
CA ALA A 135 23.63 5.52 -33.54
C ALA A 135 24.00 5.09 -34.97
N CYS A 136 23.01 4.77 -35.81
CA CYS A 136 23.24 4.43 -37.22
C CYS A 136 23.82 5.61 -38.02
N ALA A 137 23.36 6.85 -37.79
CA ALA A 137 23.92 8.02 -38.44
C ALA A 137 25.40 8.27 -38.06
N ARG A 138 25.81 7.87 -36.86
CA ARG A 138 27.18 8.07 -36.36
C ARG A 138 28.16 6.98 -36.81
N PHE A 139 27.68 5.76 -37.06
CA PHE A 139 28.50 4.65 -37.57
C PHE A 139 28.63 4.61 -39.10
N GLY A 140 27.78 5.33 -39.85
CA GLY A 140 27.89 5.45 -41.31
C GLY A 140 28.85 6.54 -41.81
N GLN A 141 29.55 7.25 -40.91
CA GLN A 141 30.49 8.34 -41.23
C GLN A 141 31.96 8.02 -40.92
N GLN A 142 32.30 6.76 -40.64
CA GLN A 142 33.70 6.28 -40.60
C GLN A 142 33.99 5.44 -41.84
#